data_AF-A0A4U3A5P8-F1
#
_entry.id   AF-A0A4U3A5P8-F1
#
_cell.length_a   1.000
_cell.length_b   1.000
_cell.length_c   1.000
_cell.angle_alpha   90.00
_cell.angle_beta   90.00
_cell.angle_gamma   90.00
#
_symmetry.space_group_name_H-M   'P 1'
#
loop_
_entity.id
_entity.type
_entity.pdbx_description
1 polymer ?
#
loop_
_entity_poly.entity_id
_entity_poly.type
_entity_poly.pdbx_seq_one_letter_code
_entity_poly.pdbx_strand_id
1 'polypeptide(L)'
;MDNGLNMRKILKHSILTCLTLVGLCTTSTAFADRHPGYSYESDIGYLNPSWMSKLDDTKKLSEISIPGTHGSMAIQGTDFAINQTMSLSQQLHSGIRYVDMRVKRVQNSFDMYHGIIYQNANFEDVVKQTIQFLKENPKETVLMRLKEETNPTVRSLSFEEILENYIKRYQAYFWDPNTVPTTEKSNPKLGDIRGKIVVLQNFTASKEYGIQYESLDIQDQYQVSGGPDGMYAKWDAVKNHLFHASDEQSKGKIYLNHFSGTGGLAIWNGFYPWFVASGKENKNTGSNQWLIQTNEASKWKDFPRDLNGQVFYGGTNILGTEIMQKGDIKHAGIIAADFPGPGLIDSIIRLNGIYSSEKEVLISQVSSESNPLSGEKNRSSQNFSINNLPKGTMGLKWIIAPTEKDNSSNISFNIMVDVPLGLDRVSWSNISNDSRTAATSNSKYYIANPSGAKEKFTVKIYAITN
;
A
#
# COMPACT_ATOMS: atom_id res chain seq x y z
N MET A 1 -75.48 27.24 -40.73
CA MET A 1 -74.52 26.13 -40.68
C MET A 1 -73.20 26.67 -41.21
N ASP A 2 -72.46 27.24 -40.27
CA ASP A 2 -71.04 27.60 -40.28
C ASP A 2 -70.14 26.47 -40.83
N ASN A 3 -68.95 26.64 -41.39
CA ASN A 3 -68.03 27.78 -41.54
C ASN A 3 -67.13 27.50 -42.76
N GLY A 4 -66.82 28.52 -43.55
CA GLY A 4 -65.84 28.44 -44.63
C GLY A 4 -64.40 28.42 -44.10
N LEU A 5 -63.59 27.46 -44.54
CA LEU A 5 -62.15 27.42 -44.28
C LEU A 5 -61.39 28.00 -45.47
N ASN A 6 -60.59 29.02 -45.20
CA ASN A 6 -59.69 29.66 -46.15
C ASN A 6 -58.26 29.51 -45.60
N MET A 7 -57.34 28.84 -46.30
CA MET A 7 -55.94 29.27 -46.33
C MET A 7 -55.07 28.52 -47.35
N ARG A 8 -54.17 29.32 -47.92
CA ARG A 8 -53.24 29.10 -49.02
C ARG A 8 -52.20 27.98 -48.79
N LYS A 9 -51.80 27.39 -49.92
CA LYS A 9 -50.67 26.47 -50.14
C LYS A 9 -49.35 26.96 -49.53
N ILE A 10 -48.68 26.11 -48.76
CA ILE A 10 -47.20 26.05 -48.67
C ILE A 10 -46.78 24.58 -48.69
N LEU A 11 -46.01 24.23 -49.72
CA LEU A 11 -45.36 22.95 -49.94
C LEU A 11 -44.15 22.84 -48.99
N LYS A 12 -44.06 21.79 -48.16
CA LYS A 12 -42.80 21.43 -47.48
C LYS A 12 -42.54 19.95 -47.64
N HIS A 13 -41.36 19.66 -48.18
CA HIS A 13 -40.83 18.34 -48.46
C HIS A 13 -40.59 17.56 -47.17
N SER A 14 -40.96 16.29 -47.21
CA SER A 14 -40.55 15.27 -46.24
C SER A 14 -39.04 15.07 -46.30
N ILE A 15 -38.34 15.47 -45.24
CA ILE A 15 -36.98 15.00 -44.96
C ILE A 15 -37.09 14.07 -43.74
N LEU A 16 -36.84 12.80 -44.01
CA LEU A 16 -36.69 11.72 -43.05
C LEU A 16 -35.40 11.99 -42.26
N THR A 17 -35.48 12.71 -41.14
CA THR A 17 -34.34 12.87 -40.25
C THR A 17 -34.26 11.64 -39.36
N CYS A 18 -33.37 10.73 -39.73
CA CYS A 18 -32.90 9.65 -38.88
C CYS A 18 -32.30 10.27 -37.61
N LEU A 19 -33.05 10.27 -36.50
CA LEU A 19 -32.51 10.56 -35.17
C LEU A 19 -31.59 9.40 -34.81
N THR A 20 -30.33 9.46 -35.26
CA THR A 20 -29.26 8.70 -34.65
C THR A 20 -29.16 9.18 -33.21
N LEU A 21 -29.59 8.31 -32.30
CA LEU A 21 -29.33 8.39 -30.88
C LEU A 21 -27.80 8.38 -30.72
N VAL A 22 -27.16 9.56 -30.79
CA VAL A 22 -25.78 9.72 -30.34
C VAL A 22 -25.87 9.64 -28.83
N GLY A 23 -25.83 8.42 -28.30
CA GLY A 23 -25.48 8.19 -26.92
C GLY A 23 -24.13 8.88 -26.72
N LEU A 24 -24.14 10.03 -26.04
CA LEU A 24 -22.95 10.52 -25.38
C LEU A 24 -22.58 9.47 -24.33
N CYS A 25 -21.83 8.46 -24.76
CA CYS A 25 -20.89 7.78 -23.89
C CYS A 25 -19.84 8.82 -23.51
N THR A 26 -20.16 9.64 -22.51
CA THR A 26 -19.12 10.24 -21.68
C THR A 26 -18.43 9.07 -21.01
N THR A 27 -17.40 8.55 -21.68
CA THR A 27 -16.43 7.68 -21.05
C THR A 27 -15.78 8.53 -19.97
N SER A 28 -16.26 8.39 -18.74
CA SER A 28 -15.52 8.83 -17.57
C SER A 28 -14.20 8.08 -17.62
N THR A 29 -13.12 8.79 -17.93
CA THR A 29 -11.78 8.23 -17.86
C THR A 29 -11.46 8.03 -16.38
N ALA A 30 -11.89 6.90 -15.82
CA ALA A 30 -11.42 6.44 -14.53
C ALA A 30 -9.94 6.06 -14.68
N PHE A 31 -9.07 6.79 -14.00
CA PHE A 31 -7.61 6.68 -14.05
C PHE A 31 -7.14 5.38 -13.39
N ALA A 32 -6.28 4.61 -14.07
CA ALA A 32 -5.64 3.42 -13.54
C ALA A 32 -4.40 3.81 -12.74
N ASP A 33 -4.60 4.40 -11.57
CA ASP A 33 -3.52 5.04 -10.81
C ASP A 33 -2.81 4.03 -9.90
N ARG A 34 -1.57 3.66 -10.25
CA ARG A 34 -0.73 2.84 -9.36
C ARG A 34 -0.12 3.74 -8.29
N HIS A 35 -0.73 3.74 -7.10
CA HIS A 35 -0.22 4.45 -5.93
C HIS A 35 0.80 3.59 -5.16
N PRO A 36 1.98 4.11 -4.79
CA PRO A 36 3.05 3.30 -4.18
C PRO A 36 2.72 2.83 -2.76
N GLY A 37 1.68 3.35 -2.12
CA GLY A 37 1.22 2.89 -0.81
C GLY A 37 0.64 1.47 -0.80
N TYR A 38 0.17 0.94 -1.94
CA TYR A 38 -0.49 -0.37 -2.02
C TYR A 38 0.12 -1.22 -3.13
N SER A 39 0.29 -2.53 -2.88
CA SER A 39 0.69 -3.48 -3.91
C SER A 39 0.14 -4.88 -3.64
N TYR A 40 -0.54 -5.45 -4.64
CA TYR A 40 -1.00 -6.85 -4.63
C TYR A 40 -0.02 -7.78 -5.34
N GLU A 41 1.17 -7.30 -5.70
CA GLU A 41 2.20 -8.13 -6.32
C GLU A 41 2.89 -8.99 -5.25
N SER A 42 3.36 -10.18 -5.62
CA SER A 42 4.20 -10.98 -4.73
C SER A 42 5.63 -10.44 -4.62
N ASP A 43 6.12 -9.79 -5.67
CA ASP A 43 7.35 -8.99 -5.67
C ASP A 43 7.00 -7.52 -5.90
N ILE A 44 7.13 -6.72 -4.85
CA ILE A 44 6.81 -5.28 -4.90
C ILE A 44 7.97 -4.43 -5.46
N GLY A 45 9.09 -5.07 -5.82
CA GLY A 45 10.25 -4.42 -6.43
C GLY A 45 11.04 -3.53 -5.48
N TYR A 46 10.77 -3.50 -4.17
CA TYR A 46 11.47 -2.66 -3.19
C TYR A 46 12.27 -3.51 -2.20
N LEU A 47 13.49 -3.06 -1.88
CA LEU A 47 14.35 -3.71 -0.91
C LEU A 47 14.93 -2.68 0.05
N ASN A 48 14.88 -2.99 1.34
CA ASN A 48 15.57 -2.26 2.39
C ASN A 48 15.88 -3.19 3.58
N PRO A 49 16.66 -4.26 3.35
CA PRO A 49 16.80 -5.36 4.31
C PRO A 49 17.63 -4.99 5.55
N SER A 50 18.30 -3.84 5.58
CA SER A 50 19.24 -3.47 6.65
C SER A 50 19.02 -2.04 7.17
N TRP A 51 17.79 -1.53 7.10
CA TRP A 51 17.51 -0.13 7.46
C TRP A 51 17.74 0.17 8.94
N MET A 52 17.49 -0.77 9.86
CA MET A 52 17.71 -0.55 11.29
C MET A 52 19.20 -0.46 11.64
N SER A 53 20.09 -1.00 10.79
CA SER A 53 21.56 -0.92 10.95
C SER A 53 22.12 0.50 11.02
N LYS A 54 21.34 1.48 10.51
CA LYS A 54 21.66 2.91 10.49
C LYS A 54 21.20 3.65 11.75
N LEU A 55 20.41 3.00 12.61
CA LEU A 55 19.93 3.57 13.87
C LEU A 55 20.94 3.33 14.98
N ASP A 56 20.97 4.23 15.96
CA ASP A 56 21.79 4.07 17.16
C ASP A 56 21.27 2.92 18.06
N ASP A 57 22.18 2.22 18.72
CA ASP A 57 21.87 1.14 19.66
C ASP A 57 21.12 1.63 20.89
N THR A 58 21.24 2.91 21.27
CA THR A 58 20.56 3.49 22.43
C THR A 58 19.09 3.80 22.19
N LYS A 59 18.63 3.84 20.94
CA LYS A 59 17.21 4.08 20.62
C LYS A 59 16.34 3.01 21.26
N LYS A 60 15.31 3.40 21.99
CA LYS A 60 14.29 2.50 22.50
C LYS A 60 13.34 2.08 21.39
N LEU A 61 12.73 0.90 21.54
CA LEU A 61 11.79 0.39 20.56
C LEU A 61 10.62 1.36 20.29
N SER A 62 10.14 2.05 21.33
CA SER A 62 9.09 3.09 21.21
C SER A 62 9.48 4.30 20.35
N GLU A 63 10.77 4.51 20.09
CA GLU A 63 11.28 5.67 19.33
C GLU A 63 11.49 5.36 17.84
N ILE A 64 11.07 4.17 17.41
CA ILE A 64 11.28 3.67 16.05
C ILE A 64 9.91 3.51 15.37
N SER A 65 9.73 4.15 14.21
CA SER A 65 8.60 3.88 13.33
C SER A 65 8.87 2.61 12.53
N ILE A 66 8.01 1.60 12.66
CA ILE A 66 8.28 0.24 12.18
C ILE A 66 7.20 -0.17 11.16
N PRO A 67 7.58 -0.48 9.92
CA PRO A 67 6.65 -1.06 8.96
C PRO A 67 6.39 -2.52 9.31
N GLY A 68 5.12 -2.91 9.22
CA GLY A 68 4.62 -4.20 9.66
C GLY A 68 3.52 -4.74 8.76
N THR A 69 3.29 -6.05 8.83
CA THR A 69 2.21 -6.73 8.12
C THR A 69 1.21 -7.35 9.08
N HIS A 70 -0.07 -7.17 8.80
CA HIS A 70 -1.16 -7.90 9.45
C HIS A 70 -1.33 -9.27 8.77
N GLY A 71 -1.63 -10.32 9.55
CA GLY A 71 -1.73 -11.68 9.04
C GLY A 71 -0.56 -12.05 8.13
N SER A 72 0.69 -11.94 8.60
CA SER A 72 1.87 -11.95 7.73
C SER A 72 2.01 -13.22 6.88
N MET A 73 1.43 -14.34 7.35
CA MET A 73 1.38 -15.61 6.63
C MET A 73 0.03 -15.89 5.95
N ALA A 74 -0.93 -14.96 6.01
CA ALA A 74 -2.26 -15.09 5.43
C ALA A 74 -2.23 -14.86 3.90
N ILE A 75 -1.61 -15.81 3.20
CA ILE A 75 -1.42 -15.81 1.73
C ILE A 75 -2.31 -16.84 1.01
N GLN A 76 -3.06 -17.66 1.78
CA GLN A 76 -3.95 -18.71 1.29
C GLN A 76 -5.41 -18.40 1.66
N GLY A 77 -6.34 -18.80 0.77
CA GLY A 77 -7.77 -18.71 1.01
C GLY A 77 -8.50 -17.88 -0.04
N THR A 78 -9.66 -17.35 0.34
CA THR A 78 -10.44 -16.42 -0.49
C THR A 78 -9.96 -14.98 -0.29
N ASP A 79 -10.45 -14.06 -1.11
CA ASP A 79 -10.11 -12.64 -0.99
C ASP A 79 -10.45 -12.02 0.38
N PHE A 80 -11.31 -12.67 1.18
CA PHE A 80 -11.59 -12.28 2.57
C PHE A 80 -10.48 -12.67 3.56
N ALA A 81 -9.74 -13.73 3.25
CA ALA A 81 -8.75 -14.32 4.14
C ALA A 81 -7.32 -13.93 3.79
N ILE A 82 -7.06 -13.57 2.54
CA ILE A 82 -5.72 -13.15 2.09
C ILE A 82 -5.46 -11.72 2.58
N ASN A 83 -4.33 -11.53 3.25
CA ASN A 83 -3.85 -10.23 3.74
C ASN A 83 -2.54 -9.82 3.07
N GLN A 84 -1.77 -10.79 2.57
CA GLN A 84 -0.47 -10.56 1.96
C GLN A 84 -0.34 -11.37 0.67
N THR A 85 0.47 -10.86 -0.26
CA THR A 85 0.92 -11.57 -1.47
C THR A 85 2.43 -11.83 -1.46
N MET A 86 3.18 -11.04 -0.71
CA MET A 86 4.61 -11.28 -0.44
C MET A 86 4.79 -12.49 0.48
N SER A 87 5.77 -13.35 0.17
CA SER A 87 6.30 -14.32 1.14
C SER A 87 6.93 -13.61 2.34
N LEU A 88 7.09 -14.32 3.48
CA LEU A 88 7.77 -13.76 4.66
C LEU A 88 9.17 -13.24 4.32
N SER A 89 9.95 -13.98 3.53
CA SER A 89 11.26 -13.53 3.07
C SER A 89 11.19 -12.20 2.32
N GLN A 90 10.25 -12.05 1.38
CA GLN A 90 10.05 -10.80 0.65
C GLN A 90 9.62 -9.67 1.58
N GLN A 91 8.72 -9.91 2.53
CA GLN A 91 8.32 -8.90 3.51
C GLN A 91 9.53 -8.37 4.29
N LEU A 92 10.35 -9.26 4.87
CA LEU A 92 11.54 -8.90 5.64
C LEU A 92 12.57 -8.14 4.79
N HIS A 93 12.81 -8.60 3.57
CA HIS A 93 13.75 -7.95 2.64
C HIS A 93 13.27 -6.59 2.12
N SER A 94 11.94 -6.40 2.01
CA SER A 94 11.32 -5.12 1.72
C SER A 94 11.40 -4.14 2.89
N GLY A 95 11.78 -4.57 4.09
CA GLY A 95 11.97 -3.70 5.25
C GLY A 95 10.97 -3.90 6.39
N ILE A 96 10.01 -4.83 6.25
CA ILE A 96 9.06 -5.19 7.33
C ILE A 96 9.83 -5.71 8.56
N ARG A 97 9.51 -5.19 9.75
CA ARG A 97 10.10 -5.63 11.03
C ARG A 97 9.07 -5.97 12.10
N TYR A 98 7.78 -5.75 11.85
CA TYR A 98 6.68 -6.32 12.64
C TYR A 98 5.93 -7.35 11.81
N VAL A 99 5.73 -8.55 12.37
CA VAL A 99 4.98 -9.63 11.73
C VAL A 99 3.92 -10.22 12.66
N ASP A 100 2.69 -10.34 12.17
CA ASP A 100 1.54 -10.89 12.87
C ASP A 100 1.38 -12.39 12.58
N MET A 101 1.86 -13.23 13.50
CA MET A 101 1.85 -14.69 13.39
C MET A 101 0.69 -15.28 14.20
N ARG A 102 -0.27 -15.83 13.46
CA ARG A 102 -1.48 -16.45 13.98
C ARG A 102 -1.36 -17.95 13.87
N VAL A 103 -1.36 -18.62 15.02
CA VAL A 103 -1.01 -20.03 15.10
C VAL A 103 -2.16 -20.87 15.64
N LYS A 104 -2.21 -22.13 15.20
CA LYS A 104 -3.01 -23.19 15.80
C LYS A 104 -2.05 -24.23 16.37
N ARG A 105 -2.33 -24.71 17.58
CA ARG A 105 -1.58 -25.83 18.17
C ARG A 105 -1.95 -27.15 17.51
N VAL A 106 -0.93 -27.85 17.04
CA VAL A 106 -1.04 -29.17 16.43
C VAL A 106 0.01 -30.08 17.05
N GLN A 107 -0.44 -30.94 17.96
CA GLN A 107 0.41 -31.83 18.76
C GLN A 107 1.46 -31.02 19.55
N ASN A 108 2.73 -31.07 19.16
CA ASN A 108 3.84 -30.39 19.81
C ASN A 108 4.38 -29.21 18.98
N SER A 109 3.59 -28.69 18.05
CA SER A 109 4.00 -27.64 17.10
C SER A 109 2.90 -26.61 16.85
N PHE A 110 3.26 -25.55 16.16
CA PHE A 110 2.34 -24.53 15.70
C PHE A 110 2.21 -24.57 14.17
N ASP A 111 0.97 -24.61 13.69
CA ASP A 111 0.63 -24.41 12.28
C ASP A 111 0.12 -22.98 12.06
N MET A 112 0.42 -22.39 10.90
CA MET A 112 -0.03 -21.04 10.56
C MET A 112 -1.48 -21.03 10.07
N TYR A 113 -2.31 -20.17 10.64
CA TYR A 113 -3.74 -20.06 10.34
C TYR A 113 -4.17 -18.61 10.19
N HIS A 114 -5.26 -18.39 9.46
CA HIS A 114 -6.02 -17.15 9.49
C HIS A 114 -7.51 -17.48 9.54
N GLY A 115 -8.15 -17.19 10.68
CA GLY A 115 -9.42 -17.82 11.04
C GLY A 115 -9.33 -19.35 10.94
N ILE A 116 -10.24 -19.97 10.18
CA ILE A 116 -10.28 -21.43 10.00
C ILE A 116 -9.34 -21.95 8.89
N ILE A 117 -8.64 -21.07 8.17
CA ILE A 117 -7.91 -21.42 6.96
C ILE A 117 -6.45 -21.68 7.29
N TYR A 118 -6.00 -22.91 7.05
CA TYR A 118 -4.58 -23.28 7.11
C TYR A 118 -3.80 -22.59 6.00
N GLN A 119 -2.67 -21.97 6.36
CA GLN A 119 -1.88 -21.15 5.44
C GLN A 119 -0.79 -21.91 4.68
N ASN A 120 -0.86 -23.25 4.70
CA ASN A 120 0.15 -24.12 4.07
C ASN A 120 1.58 -23.85 4.57
N ALA A 121 1.72 -23.51 5.85
CA ALA A 121 2.98 -23.24 6.51
C ALA A 121 2.89 -23.60 8.00
N ASN A 122 4.01 -23.99 8.59
CA ASN A 122 4.15 -24.17 10.03
C ASN A 122 5.05 -23.07 10.62
N PHE A 123 5.07 -22.95 11.95
CA PHE A 123 5.87 -21.94 12.64
C PHE A 123 7.38 -22.23 12.61
N GLU A 124 7.79 -23.49 12.47
CA GLU A 124 9.21 -23.84 12.30
C GLU A 124 9.79 -23.18 11.04
N ASP A 125 9.03 -23.16 9.94
CA ASP A 125 9.42 -22.52 8.69
C ASP A 125 9.53 -20.99 8.84
N VAL A 126 8.60 -20.39 9.60
CA VAL A 126 8.62 -18.95 9.94
C VAL A 126 9.88 -18.61 10.74
N VAL A 127 10.17 -19.37 11.79
CA VAL A 127 11.36 -19.16 12.63
C VAL A 127 12.63 -19.32 11.82
N LYS A 128 12.75 -20.37 11.00
CA LYS A 128 13.93 -20.59 10.14
C LYS A 128 14.16 -19.46 9.13
N GLN A 129 13.11 -19.00 8.45
CA GLN A 129 13.21 -17.88 7.50
C GLN A 129 13.61 -16.58 8.21
N THR A 130 13.05 -16.32 9.39
CA THR A 130 13.38 -15.14 10.18
C THR A 130 14.83 -15.19 10.68
N ILE A 131 15.29 -16.35 11.15
CA ILE A 131 16.69 -16.57 11.56
C ILE A 131 17.64 -16.39 10.38
N GLN A 132 17.28 -16.91 9.20
CA GLN A 132 18.11 -16.72 8.00
C GLN A 132 18.27 -15.24 7.67
N PHE A 133 17.17 -14.49 7.68
CA PHE A 133 17.20 -13.04 7.48
C PHE A 133 18.05 -12.32 8.53
N LEU A 134 17.94 -12.67 9.82
CA LEU A 134 18.75 -12.08 10.90
C LEU A 134 20.23 -12.47 10.82
N LYS A 135 20.57 -13.65 10.28
CA LYS A 135 21.98 -14.02 10.00
C LYS A 135 22.58 -13.15 8.91
N GLU A 136 21.80 -12.87 7.87
CA GLU A 136 22.20 -12.01 6.75
C GLU A 136 22.26 -10.52 7.16
N ASN A 137 21.41 -10.12 8.11
CA ASN A 137 21.24 -8.75 8.57
C ASN A 137 21.31 -8.68 10.11
N PRO A 138 22.48 -8.94 10.73
CA PRO A 138 22.61 -9.13 12.19
C PRO A 138 22.33 -7.88 13.01
N LYS A 139 22.26 -6.71 12.37
CA LYS A 139 21.87 -5.46 13.02
C LYS A 139 20.36 -5.24 13.04
N GLU A 140 19.57 -6.07 12.39
CA GLU A 140 18.11 -5.94 12.42
C GLU A 140 17.50 -6.70 13.60
N THR A 141 16.25 -6.45 13.90
CA THR A 141 15.45 -7.19 14.89
C THR A 141 14.04 -7.40 14.33
N VAL A 142 13.36 -8.48 14.67
CA VAL A 142 11.99 -8.75 14.18
C VAL A 142 11.04 -8.88 15.36
N LEU A 143 10.05 -7.99 15.42
CA LEU A 143 8.92 -8.08 16.34
C LEU A 143 7.93 -9.08 15.79
N MET A 144 7.69 -10.16 16.53
CA MET A 144 6.82 -11.25 16.11
C MET A 144 5.66 -11.38 17.08
N ARG A 145 4.48 -10.89 16.69
CA ARG A 145 3.26 -11.14 17.45
C ARG A 145 2.89 -12.60 17.32
N LEU A 146 2.73 -13.29 18.46
CA LEU A 146 2.23 -14.65 18.52
C LEU A 146 0.84 -14.65 19.15
N LYS A 147 -0.15 -15.11 18.39
CA LYS A 147 -1.54 -15.21 18.82
C LYS A 147 -2.09 -16.61 18.51
N GLU A 148 -2.79 -17.21 19.47
CA GLU A 148 -3.57 -18.42 19.21
C GLU A 148 -4.84 -18.07 18.43
N GLU A 149 -4.97 -18.58 17.21
CA GLU A 149 -6.02 -18.17 16.29
C GLU A 149 -7.31 -18.98 16.46
N THR A 150 -7.18 -20.28 16.74
CA THR A 150 -8.30 -21.21 16.87
C THR A 150 -8.00 -22.29 17.91
N ASN A 151 -9.04 -23.04 18.28
CA ASN A 151 -8.92 -24.17 19.20
C ASN A 151 -7.84 -25.17 18.76
N PRO A 152 -7.09 -25.73 19.70
CA PRO A 152 -6.03 -26.71 19.42
C PRO A 152 -6.59 -27.99 18.81
N THR A 153 -5.73 -28.71 18.09
CA THR A 153 -5.98 -30.13 17.79
C THR A 153 -5.97 -30.94 19.10
N VAL A 154 -6.82 -31.96 19.20
CA VAL A 154 -6.91 -32.85 20.37
C VAL A 154 -5.54 -33.38 20.77
N ARG A 155 -5.23 -33.37 22.07
CA ARG A 155 -3.93 -33.78 22.67
C ARG A 155 -2.72 -32.92 22.27
N SER A 156 -2.94 -31.69 21.81
CA SER A 156 -1.82 -30.75 21.68
C SER A 156 -1.30 -30.33 23.05
N LEU A 157 0.02 -30.10 23.14
CA LEU A 157 0.65 -29.49 24.31
C LEU A 157 0.09 -28.07 24.53
N SER A 158 0.37 -27.48 25.70
CA SER A 158 0.04 -26.08 25.95
C SER A 158 0.81 -25.16 25.00
N PHE A 159 0.30 -23.94 24.80
CA PHE A 159 0.98 -22.92 23.99
C PHE A 159 2.39 -22.65 24.51
N GLU A 160 2.51 -22.52 25.83
CA GLU A 160 3.77 -22.27 26.51
C GLU A 160 4.80 -23.38 26.28
N GLU A 161 4.45 -24.65 26.50
CA GLU A 161 5.36 -25.80 26.27
C GLU A 161 5.85 -25.87 24.82
N ILE A 162 4.98 -25.59 23.85
CA ILE A 162 5.36 -25.58 22.43
C ILE A 162 6.34 -24.43 22.15
N LEU A 163 6.06 -23.23 22.64
CA LEU A 163 6.94 -22.08 22.47
C LEU A 163 8.30 -22.29 23.15
N GLU A 164 8.34 -22.86 24.36
CA GLU A 164 9.57 -23.19 25.05
C GLU A 164 10.45 -24.16 24.24
N ASN A 165 9.83 -25.12 23.56
CA ASN A 165 10.58 -26.03 22.67
C ASN A 165 11.23 -25.28 21.50
N TYR A 166 10.55 -24.31 20.88
CA TYR A 166 11.13 -23.47 19.84
C TYR A 166 12.25 -22.59 20.38
N ILE A 167 12.02 -21.90 21.51
CA ILE A 167 13.02 -21.01 22.14
C ILE A 167 14.25 -21.82 22.56
N LYS A 168 14.08 -23.00 23.16
CA LYS A 168 15.21 -23.87 23.54
C LYS A 168 16.04 -24.30 22.33
N ARG A 169 15.38 -24.63 21.21
CA ARG A 169 16.07 -25.02 19.96
C ARG A 169 16.81 -23.85 19.30
N TYR A 170 16.27 -22.65 19.41
CA TYR A 170 16.74 -21.45 18.72
C TYR A 170 17.15 -20.31 19.66
N GLN A 171 17.65 -20.65 20.85
CA GLN A 171 17.86 -19.71 21.95
C GLN A 171 18.71 -18.49 21.57
N ALA A 172 19.70 -18.68 20.69
CA ALA A 172 20.57 -17.60 20.22
C ALA A 172 19.83 -16.51 19.42
N TYR A 173 18.62 -16.79 18.92
CA TYR A 173 17.85 -15.88 18.07
C TYR A 173 16.57 -15.38 18.72
N PHE A 174 16.12 -15.92 19.84
CA PHE A 174 15.03 -15.31 20.61
C PHE A 174 15.62 -14.34 21.64
N TRP A 175 15.01 -13.18 21.78
CA TRP A 175 15.36 -12.26 22.85
C TRP A 175 14.80 -12.78 24.18
N ASP A 176 15.62 -12.79 25.22
CA ASP A 176 15.19 -13.10 26.58
C ASP A 176 15.02 -11.78 27.35
N PRO A 177 13.79 -11.40 27.75
CA PRO A 177 13.53 -10.15 28.46
C PRO A 177 14.27 -10.05 29.80
N ASN A 178 14.74 -11.16 30.39
CA ASN A 178 15.52 -11.12 31.63
C ASN A 178 16.98 -10.68 31.44
N THR A 179 17.41 -10.46 30.20
CA THR A 179 18.74 -9.90 29.90
C THR A 179 18.82 -8.38 30.13
N VAL A 180 17.68 -7.71 30.30
CA VAL A 180 17.59 -6.27 30.57
C VAL A 180 16.92 -5.99 31.93
N PRO A 181 17.09 -4.79 32.51
CA PRO A 181 16.37 -4.40 33.73
C PRO A 181 14.86 -4.48 33.55
N THR A 182 14.12 -4.79 34.62
CA THR A 182 12.64 -4.91 34.60
C THR A 182 11.94 -3.68 34.00
N THR A 183 12.49 -2.48 34.20
CA THR A 183 11.97 -1.22 33.65
C THR A 183 12.15 -1.08 32.14
N GLU A 184 13.00 -1.88 31.52
CA GLU A 184 13.30 -1.85 30.08
C GLU A 184 12.66 -3.04 29.33
N LYS A 185 12.11 -4.05 30.03
CA LYS A 185 11.50 -5.24 29.43
C LYS A 185 10.35 -4.94 28.45
N SER A 186 9.56 -3.91 28.71
CA SER A 186 8.44 -3.51 27.84
C SER A 186 8.83 -2.53 26.74
N ASN A 187 10.05 -1.98 26.80
CA ASN A 187 10.55 -0.99 25.85
C ASN A 187 12.10 -1.04 25.77
N PRO A 188 12.67 -2.15 25.27
CA PRO A 188 14.11 -2.38 25.27
C PRO A 188 14.80 -1.43 24.28
N LYS A 189 16.11 -1.25 24.44
CA LYS A 189 16.93 -0.53 23.46
C LYS A 189 17.20 -1.43 22.26
N LEU A 190 17.38 -0.83 21.09
CA LEU A 190 17.64 -1.54 19.84
C LEU A 190 18.88 -2.42 19.96
N GLY A 191 19.94 -1.93 20.61
CA GLY A 191 21.18 -2.66 20.86
C GLY A 191 20.97 -4.00 21.59
N ASP A 192 20.02 -4.06 22.53
CA ASP A 192 19.74 -5.25 23.33
C ASP A 192 19.02 -6.35 22.54
N ILE A 193 18.36 -5.97 21.45
CA ILE A 193 17.48 -6.85 20.65
C ILE A 193 17.99 -7.10 19.22
N ARG A 194 19.15 -6.57 18.84
CA ARG A 194 19.74 -6.81 17.50
C ARG A 194 20.05 -8.29 17.29
N GLY A 195 19.76 -8.78 16.10
CA GLY A 195 19.92 -10.18 15.72
C GLY A 195 18.90 -11.11 16.39
N LYS A 196 17.85 -10.55 17.01
CA LYS A 196 16.84 -11.32 17.75
C LYS A 196 15.44 -11.19 17.15
N ILE A 197 14.65 -12.22 17.41
CA ILE A 197 13.20 -12.25 17.36
C ILE A 197 12.72 -11.80 18.74
N VAL A 198 11.96 -10.71 18.77
CA VAL A 198 11.28 -10.20 19.97
C VAL A 198 9.84 -10.66 19.90
N VAL A 199 9.42 -11.51 20.84
CA VAL A 199 8.04 -11.96 20.91
C VAL A 199 7.15 -10.81 21.38
N LEU A 200 6.13 -10.46 20.61
CA LEU A 200 4.98 -9.70 21.10
C LEU A 200 3.93 -10.72 21.58
N GLN A 201 3.87 -10.89 22.89
CA GLN A 201 3.14 -11.96 23.55
C GLN A 201 1.64 -11.65 23.55
N ASN A 202 0.88 -12.34 22.71
CA ASN A 202 -0.59 -12.29 22.67
C ASN A 202 -1.19 -13.68 22.99
N PHE A 203 -0.70 -14.27 24.08
CA PHE A 203 -1.14 -15.54 24.65
C PHE A 203 -0.86 -15.54 26.15
N THR A 204 -1.57 -16.39 26.89
CA THR A 204 -1.37 -16.58 28.33
C THR A 204 -0.22 -17.55 28.59
N ALA A 205 0.64 -17.21 29.55
CA ALA A 205 1.75 -18.06 29.97
C ALA A 205 2.13 -17.82 31.44
N SER A 206 2.90 -18.74 32.03
CA SER A 206 3.37 -18.66 33.41
C SER A 206 4.46 -17.61 33.66
N LYS A 207 5.14 -17.18 32.60
CA LYS A 207 6.19 -16.15 32.62
C LYS A 207 6.19 -15.31 31.34
N GLU A 208 7.03 -14.27 31.33
CA GLU A 208 7.22 -13.38 30.18
C GLU A 208 8.20 -13.99 29.17
N TYR A 209 7.81 -14.05 27.90
CA TYR A 209 8.67 -14.45 26.77
C TYR A 209 9.06 -13.27 25.88
N GLY A 210 8.53 -12.08 26.14
CA GLY A 210 8.79 -10.87 25.40
C GLY A 210 7.90 -9.73 25.88
N ILE A 211 7.56 -8.81 24.99
CA ILE A 211 6.73 -7.63 25.31
C ILE A 211 5.25 -8.05 25.28
N GLN A 212 4.50 -7.74 26.33
CA GLN A 212 3.07 -8.05 26.39
C GLN A 212 2.30 -7.24 25.35
N TYR A 213 1.56 -7.91 24.45
CA TYR A 213 0.79 -7.24 23.39
C TYR A 213 -0.18 -6.21 23.96
N GLU A 214 -0.87 -6.55 25.04
CA GLU A 214 -1.84 -5.67 25.72
C GLU A 214 -1.20 -4.44 26.41
N SER A 215 0.13 -4.37 26.50
CA SER A 215 0.82 -3.19 27.04
C SER A 215 1.02 -2.06 26.02
N LEU A 216 0.79 -2.34 24.74
CA LEU A 216 0.91 -1.36 23.65
C LEU A 216 -0.30 -0.41 23.62
N ASP A 217 -0.12 0.76 23.02
CA ASP A 217 -1.25 1.60 22.57
C ASP A 217 -1.76 1.09 21.22
N ILE A 218 -2.93 0.46 21.18
CA ILE A 218 -3.40 -0.25 19.99
C ILE A 218 -4.66 0.39 19.41
N GLN A 219 -4.60 0.73 18.12
CA GLN A 219 -5.77 0.86 17.26
C GLN A 219 -5.95 -0.45 16.49
N ASP A 220 -7.09 -1.12 16.68
CA ASP A 220 -7.46 -2.34 15.94
C ASP A 220 -8.95 -2.35 15.58
N GLN A 221 -9.45 -1.24 15.01
CA GLN A 221 -10.82 -1.20 14.48
C GLN A 221 -10.86 -1.96 13.15
N TYR A 222 -10.75 -3.29 13.20
CA TYR A 222 -10.68 -4.13 12.00
C TYR A 222 -12.04 -4.33 11.34
N GLN A 223 -13.15 -4.17 12.07
CA GLN A 223 -14.51 -4.32 11.53
C GLN A 223 -14.97 -3.06 10.79
N VAL A 224 -14.91 -3.10 9.46
CA VAL A 224 -15.30 -1.98 8.61
C VAL A 224 -16.78 -2.11 8.25
N SER A 225 -17.59 -1.15 8.69
CA SER A 225 -19.00 -1.10 8.29
C SER A 225 -19.15 -0.80 6.80
N GLY A 226 -20.28 -1.21 6.23
CA GLY A 226 -20.52 -1.01 4.79
C GLY A 226 -20.66 0.46 4.40
N GLY A 227 -20.23 0.77 3.18
CA GLY A 227 -20.35 2.09 2.55
C GLY A 227 -19.21 3.07 2.85
N PRO A 228 -19.27 4.28 2.27
CA PRO A 228 -18.24 5.32 2.43
C PRO A 228 -17.99 5.73 3.88
N ASP A 229 -19.04 5.82 4.69
CA ASP A 229 -18.93 6.22 6.09
C ASP A 229 -18.15 5.20 6.92
N GLY A 230 -18.30 3.90 6.66
CA GLY A 230 -17.56 2.85 7.37
C GLY A 230 -16.08 2.83 7.00
N MET A 231 -15.74 3.00 5.71
CA MET A 231 -14.36 3.17 5.27
C MET A 231 -13.73 4.42 5.85
N TYR A 232 -14.47 5.54 5.86
CA TYR A 232 -13.96 6.78 6.42
C TYR A 232 -13.78 6.69 7.93
N ALA A 233 -14.66 6.00 8.65
CA ALA A 233 -14.49 5.76 10.09
C ALA A 233 -13.22 4.93 10.39
N LYS A 234 -12.92 3.92 9.57
CA LYS A 234 -11.64 3.19 9.65
C LYS A 234 -10.45 4.13 9.42
N TRP A 235 -10.52 4.95 8.37
CA TRP A 235 -9.47 5.92 8.07
C TRP A 235 -9.30 6.94 9.20
N ASP A 236 -10.38 7.50 9.76
CA ASP A 236 -10.32 8.44 10.88
C ASP A 236 -9.65 7.80 12.09
N ALA A 237 -9.98 6.54 12.42
CA ALA A 237 -9.31 5.84 13.52
C ALA A 237 -7.81 5.65 13.25
N VAL A 238 -7.42 5.28 12.02
CA VAL A 238 -6.02 5.15 11.61
C VAL A 238 -5.28 6.49 11.70
N LYS A 239 -5.83 7.54 11.08
CA LYS A 239 -5.27 8.88 11.03
C LYS A 239 -5.11 9.48 12.43
N ASN A 240 -6.14 9.38 13.27
CA ASN A 240 -6.08 9.89 14.64
C ASN A 240 -4.99 9.18 15.45
N HIS A 241 -4.81 7.86 15.26
CA HIS A 241 -3.75 7.12 15.94
C HIS A 241 -2.34 7.46 15.42
N LEU A 242 -2.18 7.78 14.13
CA LEU A 242 -0.93 8.33 13.59
C LEU A 242 -0.56 9.66 14.24
N PHE A 243 -1.52 10.59 14.35
CA PHE A 243 -1.28 11.88 15.02
C PHE A 243 -0.98 11.68 16.51
N HIS A 244 -1.71 10.78 17.19
CA HIS A 244 -1.46 10.44 18.59
C HIS A 244 -0.04 9.90 18.81
N ALA A 245 0.43 8.96 17.99
CA ALA A 245 1.79 8.45 18.06
C ALA A 245 2.84 9.53 17.74
N SER A 246 2.55 10.40 16.78
CA SER A 246 3.44 11.50 16.37
C SER A 246 3.62 12.56 17.45
N ASP A 247 2.51 12.96 18.09
CA ASP A 247 2.47 14.02 19.10
C ASP A 247 3.00 13.53 20.45
N GLU A 248 2.84 12.24 20.76
CA GLU A 248 3.22 11.66 22.05
C GLU A 248 4.51 10.82 22.02
N GLN A 249 5.31 10.91 20.96
CA GLN A 249 6.53 10.10 20.76
C GLN A 249 7.53 10.15 21.93
N SER A 250 7.54 11.22 22.75
CA SER A 250 8.43 11.37 23.91
C SER A 250 7.96 10.62 25.17
N LYS A 251 6.75 10.03 25.17
CA LYS A 251 6.19 9.35 26.35
C LYS A 251 6.72 7.93 26.56
N GLY A 252 7.52 7.40 25.63
CA GLY A 252 8.13 6.07 25.76
C GLY A 252 7.14 4.90 25.66
N LYS A 253 5.97 5.13 25.06
CA LYS A 253 4.95 4.11 24.79
C LYS A 253 5.13 3.54 23.38
N ILE A 254 4.90 2.23 23.22
CA ILE A 254 4.90 1.60 21.90
C ILE A 254 3.47 1.68 21.33
N TYR A 255 3.34 2.30 20.17
CA TYR A 255 2.07 2.43 19.45
C TYR A 255 1.99 1.37 18.36
N LEU A 256 0.82 0.74 18.20
CA LEU A 256 0.51 -0.18 17.10
C LEU A 256 -0.79 0.23 16.44
N ASN A 257 -0.70 0.57 15.16
CA ASN A 257 -1.82 1.04 14.36
C ASN A 257 -2.14 0.02 13.26
N HIS A 258 -3.27 -0.67 13.38
CA HIS A 258 -3.74 -1.58 12.33
C HIS A 258 -4.38 -0.78 11.20
N PHE A 259 -3.69 -0.72 10.07
CA PHE A 259 -4.26 -0.21 8.82
C PHE A 259 -5.20 -1.23 8.19
N SER A 260 -5.01 -2.51 8.51
CA SER A 260 -5.81 -3.64 8.07
C SER A 260 -7.27 -3.54 8.52
N GLY A 261 -8.15 -4.21 7.80
CA GLY A 261 -9.55 -4.31 8.15
C GLY A 261 -10.34 -5.11 7.14
N THR A 262 -11.53 -5.54 7.55
CA THR A 262 -12.47 -6.24 6.69
C THR A 262 -13.90 -5.95 7.14
N GLY A 263 -14.88 -6.10 6.27
CA GLY A 263 -16.28 -6.07 6.69
C GLY A 263 -17.30 -6.14 5.56
N GLY A 264 -18.57 -5.89 5.90
CA GLY A 264 -19.71 -6.13 5.01
C GLY A 264 -20.12 -7.60 4.88
N LEU A 265 -21.34 -7.85 4.40
CA LEU A 265 -21.81 -9.20 4.09
C LEU A 265 -21.18 -9.65 2.76
N ALA A 266 -20.53 -10.83 2.78
CA ALA A 266 -19.75 -11.42 1.69
C ALA A 266 -20.46 -11.58 0.32
N ILE A 267 -21.76 -11.32 0.28
CA ILE A 267 -22.65 -11.64 -0.84
C ILE A 267 -23.02 -10.42 -1.69
N TRP A 268 -22.83 -9.18 -1.21
CA TRP A 268 -23.32 -8.01 -1.95
C TRP A 268 -22.39 -6.80 -2.02
N ASN A 269 -21.44 -6.59 -1.08
CA ASN A 269 -20.47 -5.49 -1.07
C ASN A 269 -19.42 -5.71 0.04
N GLY A 270 -18.59 -6.75 -0.08
CA GLY A 270 -17.54 -7.04 0.89
C GLY A 270 -16.42 -5.99 0.86
N PHE A 271 -16.11 -5.43 2.02
CA PHE A 271 -14.92 -4.59 2.25
C PHE A 271 -13.77 -5.55 2.52
N TYR A 272 -13.21 -6.10 1.46
CA TYR A 272 -12.08 -7.02 1.53
C TYR A 272 -10.83 -6.32 2.07
N PRO A 273 -9.87 -7.04 2.67
CA PRO A 273 -8.57 -6.50 3.08
C PRO A 273 -7.89 -5.61 2.02
N TRP A 274 -7.86 -6.07 0.76
CA TRP A 274 -7.28 -5.29 -0.34
C TRP A 274 -8.05 -4.01 -0.63
N PHE A 275 -9.37 -3.99 -0.41
CA PHE A 275 -10.20 -2.81 -0.60
C PHE A 275 -9.97 -1.79 0.52
N VAL A 276 -9.90 -2.24 1.77
CA VAL A 276 -9.59 -1.36 2.92
C VAL A 276 -8.21 -0.73 2.73
N ALA A 277 -7.22 -1.50 2.30
CA ALA A 277 -5.87 -1.02 2.04
C ALA A 277 -5.79 0.01 0.90
N SER A 278 -6.61 -0.13 -0.16
CA SER A 278 -6.42 0.60 -1.42
C SER A 278 -7.55 1.56 -1.83
N GLY A 279 -8.81 1.31 -1.46
CA GLY A 279 -9.98 2.04 -1.97
C GLY A 279 -10.27 1.80 -3.46
N LYS A 280 -9.66 0.78 -4.08
CA LYS A 280 -9.75 0.51 -5.53
C LYS A 280 -10.97 -0.32 -5.91
N GLU A 281 -11.34 -0.34 -7.19
CA GLU A 281 -12.48 -1.14 -7.69
C GLU A 281 -12.23 -2.66 -7.65
N ASN A 282 -10.96 -3.08 -7.64
CA ASN A 282 -10.54 -4.46 -7.52
C ASN A 282 -9.11 -4.54 -6.97
N LYS A 283 -8.68 -5.76 -6.60
CA LYS A 283 -7.41 -6.01 -5.93
C LYS A 283 -6.16 -5.68 -6.75
N ASN A 284 -6.24 -5.56 -8.07
CA ASN A 284 -5.05 -5.34 -8.89
C ASN A 284 -4.35 -4.03 -8.51
N THR A 285 -3.03 -4.06 -8.41
CA THR A 285 -2.19 -2.88 -8.07
C THR A 285 -2.52 -1.67 -8.95
N GLY A 286 -2.76 -1.91 -10.24
CA GLY A 286 -3.14 -0.87 -11.21
C GLY A 286 -4.63 -0.66 -11.43
N SER A 287 -5.48 -1.12 -10.51
CA SER A 287 -6.93 -0.86 -10.61
C SER A 287 -7.26 0.61 -10.37
N ASN A 288 -8.36 1.07 -10.98
CA ASN A 288 -8.91 2.40 -10.77
C ASN A 288 -9.39 2.59 -9.33
N GLN A 289 -9.44 3.84 -8.87
CA GLN A 289 -10.14 4.18 -7.63
C GLN A 289 -11.65 3.94 -7.79
N TRP A 290 -12.31 3.47 -6.72
CA TRP A 290 -13.75 3.22 -6.77
C TRP A 290 -14.52 4.51 -6.48
N LEU A 291 -15.30 4.95 -7.46
CA LEU A 291 -16.18 6.12 -7.35
C LEU A 291 -17.26 5.93 -6.27
N ILE A 292 -17.40 6.91 -5.39
CA ILE A 292 -18.50 7.01 -4.42
C ILE A 292 -19.67 7.78 -5.03
N GLN A 293 -19.41 8.98 -5.55
CA GLN A 293 -20.44 9.86 -6.13
C GLN A 293 -19.87 10.85 -7.15
N THR A 294 -20.71 11.26 -8.10
CA THR A 294 -20.34 12.15 -9.21
C THR A 294 -20.43 13.65 -8.90
N ASN A 295 -21.03 14.03 -7.77
CA ASN A 295 -21.20 15.43 -7.36
C ASN A 295 -20.28 15.76 -6.19
N GLU A 296 -19.89 17.03 -6.04
CA GLU A 296 -19.13 17.48 -4.88
C GLU A 296 -19.87 17.14 -3.57
N ALA A 297 -19.17 16.44 -2.67
CA ALA A 297 -19.63 16.18 -1.30
C ALA A 297 -18.87 17.07 -0.31
N SER A 298 -19.47 17.46 0.81
CA SER A 298 -18.72 18.03 1.95
C SER A 298 -18.18 16.96 2.91
N LYS A 299 -18.68 15.72 2.78
CA LYS A 299 -18.25 14.54 3.53
C LYS A 299 -16.95 13.95 2.99
N TRP A 300 -16.30 13.14 3.83
CA TRP A 300 -15.07 12.40 3.54
C TRP A 300 -13.96 13.29 2.98
N LYS A 301 -13.53 14.27 3.77
CA LYS A 301 -12.66 15.37 3.30
C LYS A 301 -11.28 14.89 2.84
N ASP A 302 -10.80 13.81 3.44
CA ASP A 302 -9.50 13.23 3.09
C ASP A 302 -9.57 12.29 1.89
N PHE A 303 -10.77 11.91 1.44
CA PHE A 303 -10.91 11.01 0.30
C PHE A 303 -10.58 11.71 -1.02
N PRO A 304 -9.98 10.98 -1.99
CA PRO A 304 -9.55 11.55 -3.25
C PRO A 304 -10.69 12.19 -4.03
N ARG A 305 -10.36 13.27 -4.75
CA ARG A 305 -11.26 13.98 -5.65
C ARG A 305 -10.60 14.23 -6.98
N ASP A 306 -11.37 14.11 -8.06
CA ASP A 306 -10.92 14.54 -9.38
C ASP A 306 -11.21 16.04 -9.61
N LEU A 307 -10.85 16.53 -10.80
CA LEU A 307 -11.07 17.93 -11.20
C LEU A 307 -12.55 18.33 -11.30
N ASN A 308 -13.46 17.35 -11.41
CA ASN A 308 -14.90 17.59 -11.45
C ASN A 308 -15.53 17.51 -10.05
N GLY A 309 -14.72 17.31 -9.00
CA GLY A 309 -15.19 17.18 -7.63
C GLY A 309 -15.85 15.84 -7.33
N GLN A 310 -15.71 14.84 -8.21
CA GLN A 310 -16.16 13.47 -7.95
C GLN A 310 -15.36 12.89 -6.79
N VAL A 311 -16.01 12.16 -5.89
CA VAL A 311 -15.37 11.61 -4.68
C VAL A 311 -15.16 10.11 -4.86
N PHE A 312 -13.97 9.64 -4.51
CA PHE A 312 -13.57 8.24 -4.61
C PHE A 312 -13.23 7.67 -3.23
N TYR A 313 -13.26 6.36 -3.06
CA TYR A 313 -12.78 5.74 -1.82
C TYR A 313 -11.27 5.94 -1.67
N GLY A 314 -10.83 6.35 -0.48
CA GLY A 314 -9.42 6.33 -0.10
C GLY A 314 -9.10 5.14 0.80
N GLY A 315 -8.11 4.33 0.40
CA GLY A 315 -7.62 3.22 1.21
C GLY A 315 -6.64 3.65 2.30
N THR A 316 -6.58 2.90 3.40
CA THR A 316 -5.74 3.23 4.56
C THR A 316 -4.25 3.31 4.20
N ASN A 317 -3.75 2.41 3.36
CA ASN A 317 -2.34 2.44 2.94
C ASN A 317 -2.03 3.66 2.06
N ILE A 318 -2.92 3.98 1.12
CA ILE A 318 -2.76 5.11 0.21
C ILE A 318 -2.75 6.42 1.01
N LEU A 319 -3.82 6.68 1.76
CA LEU A 319 -3.97 7.91 2.55
C LEU A 319 -2.89 8.03 3.62
N GLY A 320 -2.52 6.92 4.27
CA GLY A 320 -1.44 6.90 5.26
C GLY A 320 -0.07 7.22 4.65
N THR A 321 0.20 6.73 3.43
CA THR A 321 1.43 7.09 2.70
C THR A 321 1.44 8.58 2.37
N GLU A 322 0.34 9.12 1.85
CA GLU A 322 0.23 10.53 1.47
C GLU A 322 0.41 11.47 2.67
N ILE A 323 -0.23 11.18 3.81
CA ILE A 323 -0.11 12.05 4.99
C ILE A 323 1.31 12.02 5.59
N MET A 324 1.98 10.87 5.57
CA MET A 324 3.39 10.78 5.99
C MET A 324 4.30 11.58 5.05
N GLN A 325 4.04 11.55 3.74
CA GLN A 325 4.82 12.28 2.75
C GLN A 325 4.59 13.79 2.77
N LYS A 326 3.41 14.25 3.23
CA LYS A 326 3.14 15.68 3.48
C LYS A 326 4.00 16.25 4.61
N GLY A 327 4.50 15.41 5.53
CA GLY A 327 5.41 15.80 6.60
C GLY A 327 4.75 16.13 7.94
N ASP A 328 3.44 15.92 8.07
CA ASP A 328 2.70 16.19 9.31
C ASP A 328 2.94 15.12 10.39
N ILE A 329 3.29 13.90 9.97
CA ILE A 329 3.60 12.79 10.86
C ILE A 329 5.10 12.74 11.10
N LYS A 330 5.51 12.75 12.38
CA LYS A 330 6.92 12.68 12.81
C LYS A 330 7.31 11.29 13.31
N HIS A 331 6.34 10.54 13.83
CA HIS A 331 6.51 9.19 14.33
C HIS A 331 5.21 8.42 14.13
N ALA A 332 5.26 7.23 13.57
CA ALA A 332 4.08 6.42 13.26
C ALA A 332 3.86 5.23 14.20
N GLY A 333 4.80 4.95 15.12
CA GLY A 333 4.83 3.69 15.85
C GLY A 333 4.99 2.50 14.91
N ILE A 334 4.41 1.37 15.29
CA ILE A 334 4.32 0.17 14.46
C ILE A 334 3.05 0.28 13.59
N ILE A 335 3.18 0.12 12.28
CA ILE A 335 2.03 0.02 11.37
C ILE A 335 1.83 -1.45 10.98
N ALA A 336 0.64 -2.02 11.20
CA ALA A 336 0.27 -3.34 10.69
C ALA A 336 -0.67 -3.19 9.48
N ALA A 337 -0.14 -3.40 8.27
CA ALA A 337 -0.88 -3.19 7.02
C ALA A 337 -1.15 -4.50 6.26
N ASP A 338 -2.24 -4.51 5.50
CA ASP A 338 -2.51 -5.49 4.46
C ASP A 338 -1.93 -4.98 3.13
N PHE A 339 -1.23 -5.83 2.37
CA PHE A 339 -0.67 -5.49 1.05
C PHE A 339 0.12 -4.15 0.99
N PRO A 340 1.06 -3.90 1.94
CA PRO A 340 1.83 -2.66 1.94
C PRO A 340 2.67 -2.54 0.67
N GLY A 341 2.49 -1.43 -0.04
CA GLY A 341 3.31 -1.09 -1.20
C GLY A 341 4.66 -0.47 -0.80
N PRO A 342 5.57 -0.31 -1.76
CA PRO A 342 6.92 0.18 -1.52
C PRO A 342 6.93 1.59 -0.91
N GLY A 343 6.01 2.46 -1.32
CA GLY A 343 5.88 3.82 -0.80
C GLY A 343 5.41 3.86 0.65
N LEU A 344 4.53 2.96 1.07
CA LEU A 344 4.10 2.90 2.47
C LEU A 344 5.27 2.49 3.36
N ILE A 345 5.96 1.40 2.99
CA ILE A 345 7.09 0.87 3.74
C ILE A 345 8.20 1.92 3.85
N ASP A 346 8.57 2.55 2.73
CA ASP A 346 9.61 3.56 2.69
C ASP A 346 9.25 4.82 3.50
N SER A 347 7.99 5.27 3.42
CA SER A 347 7.53 6.45 4.17
C SER A 347 7.66 6.23 5.68
N ILE A 348 7.33 5.03 6.17
CA ILE A 348 7.49 4.68 7.59
C ILE A 348 8.96 4.64 7.98
N ILE A 349 9.82 4.05 7.16
CA ILE A 349 11.27 3.97 7.43
C ILE A 349 11.88 5.38 7.49
N ARG A 350 11.48 6.30 6.61
CA ARG A 350 11.98 7.69 6.58
C ARG A 350 11.67 8.49 7.81
N LEU A 351 10.58 8.19 8.53
CA LEU A 351 10.27 8.83 9.81
C LEU A 351 11.37 8.61 10.87
N ASN A 352 12.23 7.61 10.67
CA ASN A 352 13.40 7.39 11.52
C ASN A 352 14.65 8.21 11.11
N GLY A 353 14.52 9.14 10.16
CA GLY A 353 15.65 9.85 9.55
C GLY A 353 16.47 8.97 8.60
N ILE A 354 15.96 7.79 8.24
CA ILE A 354 16.62 6.86 7.33
C ILE A 354 16.09 7.10 5.92
N TYR A 355 16.85 7.88 5.16
CA TYR A 355 16.62 8.03 3.74
C TYR A 355 17.31 6.87 3.02
N SER A 356 16.59 6.24 2.09
CA SER A 356 17.25 5.34 1.18
C SER A 356 18.22 6.14 0.31
N SER A 357 19.35 5.53 -0.04
CA SER A 357 20.28 6.11 -1.01
C SER A 357 19.69 5.94 -2.40
N GLU A 358 18.62 6.68 -2.68
CA GLU A 358 17.93 6.62 -3.96
C GLU A 358 18.93 6.84 -5.08
N LYS A 359 19.08 5.83 -5.92
CA LYS A 359 19.76 5.94 -7.21
C LYS A 359 18.69 6.16 -8.26
N GLU A 360 18.89 7.18 -9.07
CA GLU A 360 18.07 7.43 -10.25
C GLU A 360 18.74 6.73 -11.44
N VAL A 361 18.16 5.61 -11.88
CA VAL A 361 18.64 4.87 -13.06
C VAL A 361 17.78 5.27 -14.24
N LEU A 362 18.33 5.95 -15.25
CA LEU A 362 17.58 6.26 -16.47
C LEU A 362 17.18 4.96 -17.17
N ILE A 363 15.88 4.69 -17.29
CA ILE A 363 15.35 3.45 -17.88
C ILE A 363 14.67 3.67 -19.23
N SER A 364 14.22 4.89 -19.52
CA SER A 364 13.53 5.22 -20.76
C SER A 364 13.56 6.71 -21.04
N GLN A 365 13.45 7.08 -22.31
CA GLN A 365 13.36 8.46 -22.75
C GLN A 365 12.46 8.53 -23.98
N VAL A 366 11.57 9.51 -24.02
CA VAL A 366 10.62 9.71 -25.13
C VAL A 366 10.47 11.19 -25.46
N SER A 367 10.33 11.52 -26.74
CA SER A 367 10.01 12.87 -27.21
C SER A 367 8.50 13.00 -27.39
N SER A 368 7.94 14.13 -26.96
CA SER A 368 6.54 14.51 -27.17
C SER A 368 6.46 15.80 -27.98
N GLU A 369 5.45 15.89 -28.83
CA GLU A 369 4.97 17.16 -29.37
C GLU A 369 4.25 17.97 -28.28
N SER A 370 4.10 19.28 -28.49
CA SER A 370 3.34 20.17 -27.61
C SER A 370 1.83 19.95 -27.67
N ASN A 371 1.34 19.23 -28.67
CA ASN A 371 -0.06 18.92 -28.91
C ASN A 371 -0.19 17.45 -29.35
N PRO A 372 -1.40 16.84 -29.29
CA PRO A 372 -1.63 15.55 -29.91
C PRO A 372 -1.19 15.51 -31.39
N LEU A 373 -0.65 14.37 -31.81
CA LEU A 373 -0.21 14.13 -33.18
C LEU A 373 -1.39 14.29 -34.14
N SER A 374 -1.11 14.67 -35.39
CA SER A 374 -2.16 14.83 -36.41
C SER A 374 -2.97 13.54 -36.59
N GLY A 375 -4.28 13.62 -36.35
CA GLY A 375 -5.20 12.48 -36.44
C GLY A 375 -5.35 11.68 -35.14
N GLU A 376 -4.55 11.98 -34.11
CA GLU A 376 -4.65 11.38 -32.78
C GLU A 376 -5.50 12.25 -31.85
N LYS A 377 -6.34 11.61 -31.02
CA LYS A 377 -7.19 12.35 -30.06
C LYS A 377 -6.39 12.85 -28.86
N ASN A 378 -5.51 12.00 -28.32
CA ASN A 378 -4.78 12.27 -27.08
C ASN A 378 -3.26 12.17 -27.25
N ARG A 379 -2.79 11.24 -28.08
CA ARG A 379 -1.39 10.83 -28.20
C ARG A 379 -0.53 11.95 -28.77
N SER A 380 0.54 12.32 -28.07
CA SER A 380 1.54 13.31 -28.51
C SER A 380 2.95 12.73 -28.68
N SER A 381 3.15 11.43 -28.43
CA SER A 381 4.43 10.74 -28.62
C SER A 381 4.28 9.39 -29.32
N GLN A 382 5.42 8.85 -29.77
CA GLN A 382 5.54 7.43 -30.11
C GLN A 382 5.39 6.54 -28.87
N ASN A 383 5.15 5.24 -29.08
CA ASN A 383 5.20 4.26 -28.01
C ASN A 383 6.63 4.17 -27.44
N PHE A 384 6.72 4.05 -26.13
CA PHE A 384 7.94 3.78 -25.40
C PHE A 384 7.74 2.63 -24.42
N SER A 385 8.85 2.00 -24.06
CA SER A 385 8.89 0.86 -23.18
C SER A 385 9.45 1.23 -21.82
N ILE A 386 8.87 0.62 -20.79
CA ILE A 386 9.40 0.46 -19.45
C ILE A 386 9.32 -1.05 -19.22
N ASN A 387 10.36 -1.85 -19.44
CA ASN A 387 10.22 -3.32 -19.31
C ASN A 387 11.29 -3.93 -18.38
N ASN A 388 12.43 -3.27 -18.24
CA ASN A 388 13.60 -3.75 -17.51
C ASN A 388 13.84 -2.88 -16.28
N LEU A 389 12.85 -2.80 -15.39
CA LEU A 389 13.00 -2.09 -14.14
C LEU A 389 14.16 -2.72 -13.35
N PRO A 390 15.16 -1.93 -12.93
CA PRO A 390 16.20 -2.44 -12.05
C PRO A 390 15.58 -3.08 -10.81
N LYS A 391 16.23 -4.14 -10.32
CA LYS A 391 15.83 -4.76 -9.06
C LYS A 391 15.91 -3.71 -7.95
N GLY A 392 14.89 -3.62 -7.10
CA GLY A 392 14.83 -2.58 -6.06
C GLY A 392 14.18 -1.27 -6.51
N THR A 393 13.57 -1.22 -7.71
CA THR A 393 12.78 -0.06 -8.15
C THR A 393 11.57 0.20 -7.26
N MET A 394 11.59 1.32 -6.55
CA MET A 394 10.51 1.79 -5.68
C MET A 394 9.42 2.56 -6.43
N GLY A 395 9.78 3.14 -7.58
CA GLY A 395 8.94 4.03 -8.35
C GLY A 395 9.69 4.60 -9.56
N LEU A 396 8.99 5.42 -10.34
CA LEU A 396 9.55 6.16 -11.46
C LEU A 396 9.64 7.63 -11.09
N LYS A 397 10.67 8.30 -11.58
CA LYS A 397 10.80 9.76 -11.59
C LYS A 397 10.73 10.25 -13.03
N TRP A 398 9.89 11.25 -13.26
CA TRP A 398 9.67 11.86 -14.58
C TRP A 398 10.36 13.22 -14.63
N ILE A 399 11.38 13.34 -15.47
CA ILE A 399 12.10 14.60 -15.69
C ILE A 399 11.76 15.14 -17.06
N ILE A 400 11.26 16.38 -17.11
CA ILE A 400 10.90 17.06 -18.34
C ILE A 400 12.09 17.93 -18.76
N ALA A 401 12.59 17.68 -19.96
CA ALA A 401 13.63 18.44 -20.62
C ALA A 401 13.06 19.11 -21.89
N PRO A 402 12.56 20.36 -21.78
CA PRO A 402 12.10 21.13 -22.92
C PRO A 402 13.26 21.43 -23.88
N THR A 403 12.98 21.55 -25.19
CA THR A 403 14.04 21.86 -26.17
C THR A 403 14.42 23.35 -26.21
N GLU A 404 13.56 24.27 -25.75
CA GLU A 404 13.82 25.72 -25.71
C GLU A 404 13.10 26.45 -24.53
N LYS A 405 12.61 27.69 -24.74
CA LYS A 405 12.08 28.71 -23.80
C LYS A 405 10.96 28.27 -22.84
N ASP A 406 10.48 27.04 -22.95
CA ASP A 406 9.44 26.53 -22.07
C ASP A 406 10.05 26.18 -20.70
N ASN A 407 9.34 26.54 -19.64
CA ASN A 407 9.70 26.16 -18.29
C ASN A 407 9.11 24.77 -18.00
N SER A 408 9.96 23.81 -17.61
CA SER A 408 9.54 22.44 -17.29
C SER A 408 8.48 22.39 -16.18
N SER A 409 8.43 23.39 -15.28
CA SER A 409 7.41 23.49 -14.23
C SER A 409 6.00 23.74 -14.76
N ASN A 410 5.86 24.24 -15.99
CA ASN A 410 4.57 24.59 -16.58
C ASN A 410 4.00 23.47 -17.46
N ILE A 411 4.79 22.42 -17.71
CA ILE A 411 4.39 21.31 -18.57
C ILE A 411 3.79 20.21 -17.70
N SER A 412 2.61 19.75 -18.07
CA SER A 412 2.02 18.54 -17.54
C SER A 412 1.44 17.67 -18.65
N PHE A 413 1.34 16.36 -18.40
CA PHE A 413 0.78 15.40 -19.35
C PHE A 413 0.26 14.15 -18.64
N ASN A 414 -0.41 13.29 -19.40
CA ASN A 414 -0.79 11.95 -18.97
C ASN A 414 0.12 10.91 -19.64
N ILE A 415 0.25 9.74 -19.02
CA ILE A 415 0.82 8.55 -19.66
C ILE A 415 -0.29 7.55 -19.87
N MET A 416 -0.48 7.13 -21.12
CA MET A 416 -1.47 6.14 -21.51
C MET A 416 -0.80 4.86 -22.03
N VAL A 417 -1.49 3.73 -21.93
CA VAL A 417 -1.09 2.47 -22.54
C VAL A 417 -1.92 2.26 -23.80
N ASP A 418 -1.23 2.01 -24.90
CA ASP A 418 -1.82 1.58 -26.16
C ASP A 418 -2.24 0.10 -26.06
N VAL A 419 -3.57 -0.12 -26.10
CA VAL A 419 -4.18 -1.44 -25.97
C VAL A 419 -4.67 -1.90 -27.34
N PRO A 420 -4.03 -2.90 -27.97
CA PRO A 420 -4.47 -3.40 -29.26
C PRO A 420 -5.91 -3.89 -29.19
N LEU A 421 -6.75 -3.42 -30.12
CA LEU A 421 -8.17 -3.80 -30.22
C LEU A 421 -8.99 -3.46 -28.97
N GLY A 422 -8.48 -2.57 -28.11
CA GLY A 422 -9.13 -2.13 -26.88
C GLY A 422 -9.12 -0.60 -26.75
N LEU A 423 -9.65 -0.12 -25.64
CA LEU A 423 -9.58 1.30 -25.28
C LEU A 423 -8.28 1.55 -24.51
N ASP A 424 -7.52 2.54 -24.98
CA ASP A 424 -6.33 3.02 -24.30
C ASP A 424 -6.68 3.53 -22.91
N ARG A 425 -5.80 3.27 -21.94
CA ARG A 425 -6.03 3.58 -20.53
C ARG A 425 -4.95 4.51 -20.01
N VAL A 426 -5.35 5.51 -19.24
CA VAL A 426 -4.41 6.34 -18.50
C VAL A 426 -3.80 5.53 -17.38
N SER A 427 -2.47 5.35 -17.41
CA SER A 427 -1.70 4.75 -16.32
C SER A 427 -1.26 5.76 -15.28
N TRP A 428 -0.92 6.98 -15.71
CA TRP A 428 -0.61 8.08 -14.79
C TRP A 428 -1.12 9.39 -15.37
N SER A 429 -1.61 10.28 -14.50
CA SER A 429 -2.17 11.58 -14.91
C SER A 429 -1.47 12.75 -14.24
N ASN A 430 -1.57 13.92 -14.86
CA ASN A 430 -0.99 15.17 -14.33
C ASN A 430 0.51 15.05 -14.00
N ILE A 431 1.25 14.28 -14.79
CA ILE A 431 2.70 14.16 -14.66
C ILE A 431 3.32 15.49 -15.04
N SER A 432 3.96 16.11 -14.06
CA SER A 432 4.77 17.31 -14.18
C SER A 432 6.25 17.00 -13.92
N ASN A 433 7.12 17.98 -14.11
CA ASN A 433 8.54 17.81 -13.83
C ASN A 433 8.78 17.39 -12.36
N ASP A 434 9.70 16.44 -12.16
CA ASP A 434 10.02 15.79 -10.87
C ASP A 434 8.88 14.94 -10.27
N SER A 435 7.78 14.72 -11.02
CA SER A 435 6.73 13.80 -10.60
C SER A 435 7.29 12.41 -10.32
N ARG A 436 6.71 11.76 -9.30
CA ARG A 436 7.03 10.38 -8.92
C ARG A 436 5.79 9.51 -9.02
N THR A 437 5.93 8.33 -9.61
CA THR A 437 4.82 7.38 -9.77
C THR A 437 5.26 5.97 -9.38
N ALA A 438 4.32 5.04 -9.21
CA ALA A 438 4.71 3.63 -9.11
C ALA A 438 5.38 3.15 -10.42
N ALA A 439 6.21 2.12 -10.30
CA ALA A 439 6.88 1.51 -11.45
C ALA A 439 6.07 0.34 -12.01
N THR A 440 5.92 0.32 -13.33
CA THR A 440 5.16 -0.70 -14.04
C THR A 440 5.79 -1.01 -15.36
N SER A 441 5.94 -2.31 -15.62
CA SER A 441 6.44 -2.73 -16.91
C SER A 441 5.34 -2.74 -17.97
N ASN A 442 5.54 -2.02 -19.07
CA ASN A 442 4.77 -2.12 -20.30
C ASN A 442 5.61 -1.64 -21.49
N SER A 443 5.39 -2.23 -22.66
CA SER A 443 6.09 -1.89 -23.90
C SER A 443 5.41 -0.81 -24.74
N LYS A 444 4.20 -0.38 -24.34
CA LYS A 444 3.27 0.40 -25.16
C LYS A 444 2.79 1.68 -24.47
N TYR A 445 3.63 2.29 -23.64
CA TYR A 445 3.30 3.59 -23.06
C TYR A 445 3.43 4.71 -24.09
N TYR A 446 2.63 5.75 -23.99
CA TYR A 446 2.79 6.99 -24.75
C TYR A 446 2.36 8.21 -23.92
N ILE A 447 2.90 9.38 -24.26
CA ILE A 447 2.53 10.66 -23.67
C ILE A 447 1.23 11.14 -24.31
N ALA A 448 0.29 11.55 -23.48
CA ALA A 448 -1.04 11.96 -23.87
C ALA A 448 -1.41 13.32 -23.26
N ASN A 449 -2.17 14.12 -24.00
CA ASN A 449 -2.75 15.39 -23.54
C ASN A 449 -1.73 16.33 -22.87
N PRO A 450 -0.62 16.68 -23.53
CA PRO A 450 0.31 17.67 -23.00
C PRO A 450 -0.37 19.01 -22.83
N SER A 451 -0.06 19.70 -21.73
CA SER A 451 -0.54 21.03 -21.38
C SER A 451 0.62 21.92 -21.00
N GLY A 452 0.55 23.20 -21.37
CA GLY A 452 1.55 24.22 -21.04
C GLY A 452 2.86 24.17 -21.84
N ALA A 453 3.06 23.15 -22.68
CA ALA A 453 4.14 23.10 -23.66
C ALA A 453 3.77 23.91 -24.90
N LYS A 454 4.71 24.70 -25.43
CA LYS A 454 4.59 25.40 -26.72
C LYS A 454 5.36 24.68 -27.80
N GLU A 455 6.51 24.12 -27.44
CA GLU A 455 7.40 23.37 -28.31
C GLU A 455 7.49 21.89 -27.90
N LYS A 456 8.23 21.11 -28.70
CA LYS A 456 8.55 19.73 -28.36
C LYS A 456 9.30 19.65 -27.05
N PHE A 457 9.13 18.54 -26.33
CA PHE A 457 9.86 18.29 -25.09
C PHE A 457 10.24 16.83 -24.97
N THR A 458 11.32 16.57 -24.27
CA THR A 458 11.77 15.22 -23.94
C THR A 458 11.37 14.89 -22.51
N VAL A 459 10.89 13.67 -22.29
CA VAL A 459 10.66 13.14 -20.95
C VAL A 459 11.66 12.02 -20.70
N LYS A 460 12.47 12.19 -19.66
CA LYS A 460 13.38 11.17 -19.14
C LYS A 460 12.72 10.47 -17.96
N ILE A 461 12.79 9.14 -17.97
CA ILE A 461 12.11 8.29 -17.02
C ILE A 461 13.18 7.54 -16.26
N TYR A 462 13.32 7.83 -14.97
CA TYR A 462 14.27 7.16 -14.10
C TYR A 462 13.53 6.15 -13.22
N ALA A 463 14.06 4.94 -13.09
CA ALA A 463 13.73 4.09 -11.96
C ALA A 463 14.43 4.65 -10.73
N ILE A 464 13.66 4.90 -9.67
CA ILE A 464 14.19 5.19 -8.34
C ILE A 464 14.47 3.85 -7.67
N THR A 465 15.73 3.58 -7.36
CA THR A 465 16.16 2.30 -6.76
C THR A 465 16.90 2.53 -5.45
N ASN A 466 16.89 1.56 -4.55
CA ASN A 466 17.68 1.58 -3.31
C ASN A 466 19.07 0.96 -3.39
#